data_AF-A0A1F4EZ88-F1
#
_entry.id   AF-A0A1F4EZ88-F1
#
_cell.length_a   1.000
_cell.length_b   1.000
_cell.length_c   1.000
_cell.angle_alpha   90.00
_cell.angle_beta   90.00
_cell.angle_gamma   90.00
#
_symmetry.space_group_name_H-M   'P 1'
#
loop_
_entity.id
_entity.type
_entity.pdbx_description
1 polymer ?
#
loop_
_entity_poly.entity_id
_entity_poly.type
_entity_poly.pdbx_seq_one_letter_code
_entity_poly.pdbx_strand_id
1 'polypeptide(L)'
;MAGVYGNLLKGLAALAALLLGVTALAITLDVIARNVGLGTLPWILEVSEYVLPLATFLAAPWLLRRNEHVRLDVLLTAFPRLGVLANLVGLAVCGVLVVYGVRTILNSAAQGSMVFKSVVFPEWWLYAPVPLCFGLLSIEFLRRLAGR
;
A
#
# COMPACT_ATOMS: atom_id res chain seq x y z
N MET A 1 -19.95 -3.68 15.33
CA MET A 1 -19.13 -4.22 14.21
C MET A 1 -17.78 -3.50 14.00
N ALA A 2 -17.21 -2.82 15.01
CA ALA A 2 -15.91 -2.14 14.89
C ALA A 2 -14.68 -3.08 15.04
N GLY A 3 -14.88 -4.28 15.61
CA GLY A 3 -13.80 -5.24 15.90
C GLY A 3 -13.23 -5.94 14.66
N VAL A 4 -14.09 -6.49 13.79
CA VAL A 4 -13.65 -7.31 12.64
C VAL A 4 -12.82 -6.49 11.63
N TYR A 5 -13.33 -5.32 11.22
CA TYR A 5 -12.59 -4.42 10.33
C TYR A 5 -11.30 -3.89 10.97
N GLY A 6 -11.34 -3.55 12.26
CA GLY A 6 -10.14 -3.13 12.99
C GLY A 6 -9.08 -4.23 13.06
N ASN A 7 -9.50 -5.49 13.23
CA ASN A 7 -8.60 -6.65 13.26
C ASN A 7 -8.03 -6.95 11.87
N LEU A 8 -8.83 -6.82 10.81
CA LEU A 8 -8.35 -6.94 9.42
C LEU A 8 -7.23 -5.93 9.14
N LEU A 9 -7.44 -4.66 9.47
CA LEU A 9 -6.42 -3.62 9.27
C LEU A 9 -5.16 -3.86 10.10
N LYS A 10 -5.30 -4.33 11.35
CA LYS A 10 -4.14 -4.72 12.18
C LYS A 10 -3.38 -5.89 11.56
N GLY A 11 -4.09 -6.87 11.00
CA GLY A 11 -3.49 -7.99 10.29
C GLY A 11 -2.69 -7.54 9.07
N LEU A 12 -3.25 -6.63 8.26
CA LEU A 12 -2.56 -6.04 7.12
C LEU A 12 -1.31 -5.25 7.55
N ALA A 13 -1.39 -4.46 8.63
CA ALA A 13 -0.25 -3.73 9.16
C ALA A 13 0.84 -4.65 9.72
N ALA A 14 0.46 -5.73 10.42
CA ALA A 14 1.40 -6.73 10.92
C ALA A 14 2.10 -7.46 9.75
N LEU A 15 1.36 -7.79 8.70
CA LEU A 15 1.91 -8.39 7.48
C LEU A 15 2.89 -7.44 6.81
N ALA A 16 2.55 -6.16 6.67
CA ALA A 16 3.45 -5.13 6.14
C ALA A 16 4.75 -5.01 6.97
N ALA A 17 4.64 -4.98 8.29
CA ALA A 17 5.80 -4.92 9.18
C ALA A 17 6.70 -6.16 9.05
N LEU A 18 6.10 -7.35 8.94
CA LEU A 18 6.83 -8.60 8.71
C LEU A 18 7.56 -8.59 7.37
N LEU A 19 6.86 -8.20 6.29
CA LEU A 19 7.47 -8.08 4.96
C LEU A 19 8.66 -7.12 4.97
N LEU A 20 8.51 -5.94 5.58
CA LEU A 20 9.61 -4.98 5.72
C LEU A 20 10.78 -5.57 6.51
N GLY A 21 10.51 -6.22 7.65
CA GLY A 21 11.55 -6.86 8.46
C GLY A 21 12.31 -7.94 7.69
N VAL A 22 11.59 -8.81 6.97
CA VAL A 22 12.19 -9.86 6.14
C VAL A 22 13.01 -9.28 4.99
N THR A 23 12.50 -8.27 4.28
CA THR A 23 13.27 -7.62 3.20
C THR A 23 14.52 -6.93 3.72
N ALA A 24 14.46 -6.26 4.87
CA ALA A 24 15.62 -5.63 5.48
C ALA A 24 16.71 -6.68 5.80
N LEU A 25 16.31 -7.81 6.40
CA LEU A 25 17.23 -8.93 6.68
C LEU A 25 17.78 -9.57 5.39
N ALA A 26 16.95 -9.73 4.36
CA ALA A 26 17.38 -10.30 3.09
C ALA A 26 18.43 -9.40 2.40
N ILE A 27 18.19 -8.08 2.38
CA ILE A 27 19.14 -7.11 1.82
C ILE A 27 20.43 -7.10 2.64
N THR A 28 20.37 -7.10 3.97
CA THR A 28 21.60 -7.11 4.79
C THR A 28 22.41 -8.39 4.59
N LEU A 29 21.76 -9.55 4.45
CA LEU A 29 22.44 -10.80 4.12
C LEU A 29 23.08 -10.78 2.73
N ASP A 30 22.40 -10.23 1.72
CA ASP A 30 22.99 -10.02 0.39
C ASP A 30 24.21 -9.10 0.44
N VAL A 31 24.14 -8.02 1.24
CA VAL A 31 25.26 -7.10 1.48
C VAL A 31 26.45 -7.82 2.13
N ILE A 32 26.21 -8.71 3.07
CA ILE A 32 27.28 -9.46 3.72
C ILE A 32 27.88 -10.47 2.74
N ALA A 33 27.04 -11.22 2.01
CA ALA A 33 27.48 -12.24 1.06
C ALA A 33 28.40 -11.66 -0.03
N ARG A 34 28.03 -10.51 -0.60
CA ARG A 34 28.87 -9.83 -1.62
C ARG A 34 30.20 -9.32 -1.06
N ASN A 35 30.20 -8.84 0.19
CA ASN A 35 31.42 -8.35 0.84
C ASN A 35 32.39 -9.47 1.23
N VAL A 36 31.88 -10.68 1.48
CA VAL A 36 32.69 -11.87 1.80
C VAL A 36 33.14 -12.61 0.51
N GLY A 37 32.72 -12.15 -0.66
CA GLY A 37 33.11 -12.73 -1.95
C GLY A 37 32.25 -13.92 -2.40
N LEU A 38 31.09 -14.15 -1.77
CA LEU A 38 30.13 -15.20 -2.15
C LEU A 38 29.25 -14.82 -3.36
N GLY A 39 29.44 -13.62 -3.92
CA GLY A 39 28.66 -13.07 -5.03
C GLY A 39 27.40 -12.30 -4.59
N THR A 40 26.62 -11.84 -5.57
CA THR A 40 25.35 -11.14 -5.36
C THR A 40 24.17 -12.01 -5.82
N LEU A 41 23.02 -11.87 -5.16
CA LEU A 41 21.79 -12.58 -5.50
C LEU A 41 20.80 -11.58 -6.15
N PRO A 42 20.78 -11.44 -7.49
CA PRO A 42 20.01 -10.39 -8.17
C PRO A 42 18.50 -10.45 -7.91
N TRP A 43 17.97 -11.64 -7.60
CA TRP A 43 16.56 -11.81 -7.25
C TRP A 43 16.16 -11.13 -5.93
N ILE A 44 17.08 -10.94 -4.98
CA ILE A 44 16.79 -10.26 -3.70
C ILE A 44 16.47 -8.78 -3.94
N LEU A 45 17.22 -8.15 -4.85
CA LEU A 45 17.00 -6.75 -5.21
C LEU A 45 15.64 -6.56 -5.89
N GLU A 46 15.32 -7.42 -6.87
CA GLU A 46 14.04 -7.37 -7.57
C GLU A 46 12.85 -7.62 -6.63
N VAL A 47 12.92 -8.65 -5.77
CA VAL A 47 11.86 -8.91 -4.79
C VAL A 47 11.68 -7.72 -3.85
N SER A 48 12.76 -7.09 -3.40
CA SER A 48 12.68 -5.92 -2.51
C SER A 48 12.02 -4.72 -3.20
N GLU A 49 12.29 -4.50 -4.49
CA GLU A 49 11.66 -3.46 -5.32
C GLU A 49 10.12 -3.60 -5.34
N TYR A 50 9.61 -4.82 -5.30
CA TYR A 50 8.17 -5.10 -5.31
C TYR A 50 7.54 -5.19 -3.91
N VAL A 51 8.27 -5.72 -2.93
CA VAL A 51 7.75 -5.88 -1.56
C VAL A 51 7.66 -4.55 -0.82
N LEU A 52 8.59 -3.62 -1.04
CA LEU A 52 8.55 -2.28 -0.42
C LEU A 52 7.24 -1.51 -0.72
N PRO A 53 6.83 -1.30 -1.99
CA PRO A 53 5.57 -0.63 -2.29
C PRO A 53 4.35 -1.47 -1.86
N LEU A 54 4.42 -2.80 -1.90
CA LEU A 54 3.34 -3.63 -1.39
C LEU A 54 3.14 -3.42 0.12
N ALA A 55 4.22 -3.40 0.90
CA ALA A 55 4.16 -3.15 2.34
C ALA A 55 3.61 -1.75 2.67
N THR A 56 3.97 -0.71 1.91
CA THR A 56 3.41 0.63 2.12
C THR A 56 1.90 0.67 1.85
N PHE A 57 1.43 0.02 0.78
CA PHE A 57 0.00 -0.08 0.48
C PHE A 57 -0.77 -0.87 1.56
N LEU A 58 -0.19 -1.92 2.12
CA LEU A 58 -0.85 -2.69 3.19
C LEU A 58 -0.90 -1.92 4.52
N ALA A 59 0.12 -1.12 4.83
CA ALA A 59 0.17 -0.32 6.05
C ALA A 59 -0.74 0.92 6.00
N ALA A 60 -0.90 1.54 4.83
CA ALA A 60 -1.58 2.82 4.66
C ALA A 60 -3.01 2.90 5.25
N PRO A 61 -3.91 1.91 5.07
CA PRO A 61 -5.26 1.94 5.64
C PRO A 61 -5.28 1.95 7.18
N TRP A 62 -4.34 1.22 7.80
CA TRP A 62 -4.22 1.18 9.27
C TRP A 62 -3.68 2.50 9.82
N LEU A 63 -2.68 3.08 9.17
CA LEU A 63 -2.12 4.40 9.48
C LEU A 63 -3.18 5.50 9.35
N LEU A 64 -3.99 5.45 8.29
CA LEU A 64 -5.08 6.40 8.10
C LEU A 64 -6.04 6.30 9.29
N ARG A 65 -6.53 5.11 9.64
CA ARG A 65 -7.45 4.89 10.78
C ARG A 65 -6.96 5.48 12.10
N ARG A 66 -5.64 5.47 12.34
CA ARG A 66 -5.03 6.00 13.57
C ARG A 66 -4.85 7.53 13.54
N ASN A 67 -5.23 8.20 12.45
CA ASN A 67 -4.97 9.62 12.18
C ASN A 67 -3.48 9.98 12.21
N GLU A 68 -2.60 9.01 11.96
CA GLU A 68 -1.14 9.22 11.93
C GLU A 68 -0.65 9.71 10.55
N HIS A 69 -1.54 9.87 9.58
CA HIS A 69 -1.23 10.67 8.39
C HIS A 69 -1.06 12.12 8.82
N VAL A 70 0.09 12.72 8.49
CA VAL A 70 0.44 14.11 8.84
C VAL A 70 -0.71 15.04 8.50
N ARG A 71 -1.52 15.36 9.52
CA ARG A 71 -2.60 16.33 9.47
C ARG A 71 -2.13 17.52 10.29
N LEU A 72 -2.29 18.72 9.74
CA LEU A 72 -2.24 19.94 10.52
C LEU A 72 -3.52 20.03 11.34
N ASP A 73 -3.59 19.28 12.44
CA ASP A 73 -4.76 19.24 13.34
C ASP A 73 -5.09 20.64 13.88
N VAL A 74 -4.09 21.50 14.05
CA VAL A 74 -4.26 22.92 14.43
C VAL A 74 -5.12 23.69 13.43
N LEU A 75 -4.91 23.49 12.12
CA LEU A 75 -5.64 24.20 11.07
C LEU A 75 -7.06 23.63 10.87
N LEU A 76 -7.23 22.32 11.08
CA LEU A 76 -8.53 21.64 11.02
C LEU A 76 -9.45 22.02 12.19
N THR A 77 -8.87 22.35 13.35
CA THR A 77 -9.61 22.83 14.54
C THR A 77 -10.07 24.27 14.34
N ALA A 78 -9.25 25.10 13.68
CA ALA A 78 -9.59 26.49 13.34
C ALA A 78 -10.64 26.59 12.21
N PHE A 79 -10.64 25.66 11.24
CA PHE A 79 -11.58 25.67 10.13
C PHE A 79 -12.22 24.30 9.88
N PRO A 80 -13.37 24.00 10.50
CA PRO A 80 -14.01 22.67 10.42
C PRO A 80 -14.46 22.29 9.00
N ARG A 81 -14.74 23.29 8.14
CA ARG A 81 -15.11 23.11 6.72
C ARG A 81 -13.98 22.54 5.88
N LEU A 82 -12.72 22.91 6.17
CA LEU A 82 -11.55 22.36 5.47
C LEU A 82 -11.37 20.86 5.71
N GLY A 83 -11.75 20.36 6.88
CA GLY A 83 -11.71 18.92 7.17
C GLY A 83 -12.71 18.10 6.35
N VAL A 84 -13.90 18.67 6.06
CA VAL A 84 -14.89 18.03 5.20
C VAL A 84 -14.40 18.01 3.75
N LEU A 85 -13.91 19.15 3.26
CA LEU A 85 -13.32 19.28 1.92
C LEU A 85 -12.15 18.30 1.72
N ALA A 86 -11.22 18.22 2.69
CA ALA A 86 -10.09 17.30 2.62
C ALA A 86 -10.54 15.83 2.56
N ASN A 87 -11.55 15.44 3.34
CA ASN A 87 -12.09 14.08 3.27
C ASN A 87 -12.82 13.81 1.95
N LEU A 88 -13.56 14.77 1.40
CA LEU A 88 -14.24 14.65 0.12
C LEU A 88 -13.25 14.53 -1.05
N VAL A 89 -12.20 15.35 -1.06
CA VAL A 89 -11.12 15.26 -2.04
C VAL A 89 -10.40 13.92 -1.91
N GLY A 90 -10.07 13.51 -0.68
CA GLY A 90 -9.46 12.20 -0.41
C GLY A 90 -10.31 11.04 -0.93
N LEU A 91 -11.62 11.08 -0.70
CA LEU A 91 -12.56 10.09 -1.21
C LEU A 91 -12.62 10.09 -2.75
N ALA A 92 -12.69 11.27 -3.37
CA ALA A 92 -12.73 11.40 -4.83
C ALA A 92 -11.45 10.84 -5.48
N VAL A 93 -10.28 11.21 -4.94
CA VAL A 93 -8.98 10.72 -5.43
C VAL A 93 -8.88 9.21 -5.26
N CYS A 94 -9.23 8.67 -4.09
CA CYS A 94 -9.21 7.22 -3.87
C CYS A 94 -10.17 6.48 -4.82
N GLY A 95 -11.37 7.03 -5.06
CA GLY A 95 -12.34 6.48 -6.01
C GLY A 95 -11.79 6.44 -7.44
N VAL A 96 -11.19 7.53 -7.91
CA VAL A 96 -10.53 7.59 -9.22
C VAL A 96 -9.42 6.54 -9.33
N LEU A 97 -8.55 6.45 -8.31
CA LEU A 97 -7.44 5.50 -8.30
C LEU A 97 -7.91 4.04 -8.30
N VAL A 98 -9.01 3.71 -7.64
CA VAL A 98 -9.61 2.37 -7.72
C VAL A 98 -10.09 2.06 -9.13
N VAL A 99 -10.81 2.99 -9.78
CA VAL A 99 -11.33 2.78 -11.14
C VAL A 99 -10.19 2.60 -12.14
N TYR A 100 -9.17 3.46 -12.10
CA TYR A 100 -8.02 3.33 -12.98
C TYR A 100 -7.19 2.09 -12.64
N GLY A 101 -7.00 1.76 -11.36
CA GLY A 101 -6.30 0.54 -10.94
C GLY A 101 -6.94 -0.73 -11.50
N VAL A 102 -8.27 -0.85 -11.39
CA VAL A 102 -9.01 -1.99 -11.97
C VAL A 102 -8.90 -2.02 -13.50
N ARG A 103 -9.01 -0.88 -14.18
CA ARG A 103 -8.83 -0.80 -15.64
C ARG A 103 -7.44 -1.25 -16.07
N THR A 104 -6.39 -0.81 -15.36
CA THR A 104 -5.01 -1.21 -15.65
C THR A 104 -4.81 -2.71 -15.46
N ILE A 105 -5.37 -3.31 -14.41
CA ILE A 105 -5.33 -4.76 -14.19
C ILE A 105 -5.99 -5.52 -15.34
N LEU A 106 -7.21 -5.11 -15.74
CA LEU A 106 -7.94 -5.76 -16.83
C LEU A 106 -7.22 -5.61 -18.17
N ASN A 107 -6.69 -4.42 -18.46
CA ASN A 107 -5.93 -4.17 -19.69
C ASN A 107 -4.63 -4.98 -19.72
N SER A 108 -3.90 -5.06 -18.60
CA SER A 108 -2.65 -5.82 -18.49
C SER A 108 -2.91 -7.33 -18.61
N ALA A 109 -4.00 -7.82 -18.01
CA ALA A 109 -4.45 -9.21 -18.14
C ALA A 109 -4.88 -9.56 -19.57
N ALA A 110 -5.61 -8.67 -20.24
CA ALA A 110 -6.05 -8.87 -21.63
C ALA A 110 -4.88 -8.87 -22.62
N GLN A 111 -3.84 -8.07 -22.36
CA GLN A 111 -2.62 -8.02 -23.17
C GLN A 111 -1.67 -9.19 -22.90
N GLY A 112 -1.89 -9.96 -21.83
CA GLY A 112 -0.96 -11.02 -21.41
C GLY A 112 0.42 -10.47 -21.04
N SER A 113 0.47 -9.23 -20.53
CA SER A 113 1.73 -8.55 -20.24
C SER A 113 2.48 -9.24 -19.10
N MET A 114 3.75 -9.57 -19.35
CA MET A 114 4.63 -10.29 -18.44
C MET A 114 5.84 -9.43 -18.10
N VAL A 115 6.22 -9.41 -16.83
CA VAL A 115 7.44 -8.75 -16.39
C VAL A 115 8.60 -9.71 -16.61
N PHE A 116 9.48 -9.38 -17.55
CA PHE A 116 10.69 -10.16 -17.84
C PHE A 116 11.89 -9.56 -17.10
N LYS A 117 12.14 -10.08 -15.89
CA LYS A 117 13.35 -9.83 -15.09
C LYS A 117 13.93 -11.20 -14.62
N SER A 118 14.73 -11.27 -13.57
CA SER A 118 15.24 -12.54 -13.02
C SER A 118 14.12 -13.47 -12.57
N VAL A 119 12.96 -12.92 -12.19
CA VAL A 119 11.71 -13.65 -11.94
C VAL A 119 10.66 -13.24 -12.97
N VAL A 120 10.13 -14.20 -13.72
CA VAL A 120 9.08 -13.96 -14.71
C VAL A 120 7.71 -14.16 -14.08
N PHE A 121 6.91 -13.10 -14.01
CA PHE A 121 5.55 -13.16 -13.47
C PHE A 121 4.60 -12.18 -14.19
N PRO A 122 3.28 -12.37 -14.05
CA PRO A 122 2.32 -11.51 -14.71
C PRO A 122 2.28 -10.09 -14.12
N GLU A 123 2.27 -9.09 -14.97
CA GLU A 123 2.33 -7.68 -14.54
C GLU A 123 1.12 -7.26 -13.69
N TRP A 124 -0.04 -7.87 -13.92
CA TRP A 124 -1.27 -7.59 -13.16
C TRP A 124 -1.15 -7.88 -11.66
N TRP A 125 -0.24 -8.77 -11.23
CA TRP A 125 0.04 -9.00 -9.81
C TRP A 125 0.60 -7.76 -9.12
N LEU A 126 1.36 -6.94 -9.84
CA LEU A 126 1.95 -5.74 -9.27
C LEU A 126 0.91 -4.61 -9.09
N TYR A 127 -0.10 -4.59 -9.96
CA TYR A 127 -1.19 -3.61 -9.88
C TYR A 127 -2.31 -4.02 -8.92
N ALA A 128 -2.47 -5.30 -8.61
CA ALA A 128 -3.53 -5.82 -7.74
C ALA A 128 -3.62 -5.18 -6.32
N PRO A 129 -2.50 -4.85 -5.63
CA PRO A 129 -2.56 -4.20 -4.32
C PRO A 129 -3.13 -2.78 -4.36
N VAL A 130 -3.06 -2.09 -5.50
CA VAL A 130 -3.49 -0.70 -5.68
C VAL A 130 -5.00 -0.53 -5.41
N PRO A 131 -5.92 -1.17 -6.16
CA PRO A 131 -7.36 -1.03 -5.90
C PRO A 131 -7.76 -1.57 -4.53
N LEU A 132 -7.03 -2.55 -3.98
CA LEU A 132 -7.28 -3.09 -2.65
C LEU A 132 -7.00 -2.02 -1.58
N CYS A 133 -5.83 -1.39 -1.61
CA CYS A 133 -5.45 -0.31 -0.69
C CYS A 133 -6.38 0.90 -0.83
N PHE A 134 -6.55 1.45 -2.03
CA PHE A 134 -7.40 2.63 -2.24
C PHE A 134 -8.88 2.36 -2.02
N GLY A 135 -9.34 1.12 -2.19
CA GLY A 135 -10.68 0.69 -1.80
C GLY A 135 -10.88 0.76 -0.28
N LEU A 136 -9.94 0.23 0.50
CA LEU A 136 -9.97 0.33 1.97
C LEU A 136 -9.89 1.78 2.45
N LEU A 137 -9.06 2.62 1.82
CA LEU A 137 -8.97 4.05 2.13
C LEU A 137 -10.28 4.78 1.82
N SER A 138 -10.94 4.47 0.70
CA SER A 138 -12.25 5.02 0.35
C SER A 138 -13.30 4.70 1.41
N ILE A 139 -13.33 3.45 1.89
CA ILE A 139 -14.22 3.02 2.97
C ILE A 139 -13.94 3.83 4.25
N GLU A 140 -12.66 4.05 4.59
CA GLU A 140 -12.28 4.83 5.78
C GLU A 140 -12.72 6.31 5.65
N PHE A 141 -12.57 6.93 4.48
CA PHE A 141 -13.06 8.29 4.24
C PHE A 141 -14.60 8.38 4.32
N LEU A 142 -15.33 7.42 3.76
CA LEU A 142 -16.78 7.35 3.87
C LEU A 142 -17.23 7.23 5.34
N ARG A 143 -16.57 6.39 6.13
CA ARG A 143 -16.86 6.24 7.57
C ARG A 143 -16.59 7.52 8.35
N ARG A 144 -15.55 8.27 8.00
CA ARG A 144 -15.26 9.59 8.61
C ARG A 144 -16.29 10.63 8.28
N LEU A 145 -16.87 10.58 7.08
CA LEU A 145 -17.99 11.47 6.71
C LEU A 145 -19.28 11.07 7.41
N ALA A 146 -19.58 9.78 7.51
CA ALA A 146 -20.83 9.29 8.10
C ALA A 146 -20.85 9.27 9.64
N GLY A 147 -19.69 9.25 10.29
CA GLY A 147 -19.54 9.30 11.75
C GLY A 147 -19.36 10.70 12.33
N ARG A 148 -19.46 11.75 11.50
CA ARG A 148 -19.70 13.13 11.93
C ARG A 148 -21.19 13.38 11.93
#